data_AF-A0A1L8D8A5-F1
#
_entry.id   AF-A0A1L8D8A5-F1
#
_cell.length_a   1.000
_cell.length_b   1.000
_cell.length_c   1.000
_cell.angle_alpha   90.00
_cell.angle_beta   90.00
_cell.angle_gamma   90.00
#
_symmetry.space_group_name_H-M   'P 1'
#
loop_
_entity.id
_entity.type
_entity.pdbx_description
1 polymer ?
#
loop_
_entity_poly.entity_id
_entity_poly.type
_entity_poly.pdbx_seq_one_letter_code
_entity_poly.pdbx_strand_id
1 'polypeptide(L)'
;MIKTYILKFLFVQWLICAISLTMASNPSNQNDVFTSINRFITIQSEDRRIYMHHCRRVMDVVLASLEKSSDLFKKMSKGIEFSGSYRDNLKVSKPDEYDINLKMKLPLKSTGVIVAAAPNKPGYVRINIKDLLKAMQTSSGLQEAEKELAKLTDDAGNLLQNKWLSWFEGKLFICKDEIEMNLNTEYILRYTKSGPAHTINVTSRKDLSKFSIDFVIGITFDLANETWRATRQIPISSKHEDNYWISIPKPNKDIPGENNPFWIASYPAQENRIIHDKNRLKDAIRFIKKLRDHQNLQNLKSFYIKNVVMLEVDKRVSSYWNNPIATVVKDMLTAVRDCLDAGKIPSYWNSGNNLIGGFSERQNKDIAAKLSSILVIWTTSMDRERIMKTILTDAEIEELNFNIRGMANLCLARSNTAQQGRLTYDSDDDYSTPYLETTNSETNTYRNAAIIAGVTGAIAAGLYLFTRPSNNRNN
;
A
#
# COMPACT_ATOMS: atom_id res chain seq x y z
N MET A 1 46.53 45.90 29.12
CA MET A 1 46.55 45.38 27.73
C MET A 1 46.46 43.85 27.66
N ILE A 2 47.29 43.08 28.36
CA ILE A 2 47.35 41.59 28.24
C ILE A 2 46.04 40.88 28.63
N LYS A 3 45.34 41.32 29.69
CA LYS A 3 44.06 40.70 30.12
C LYS A 3 42.94 40.78 29.06
N THR A 4 42.92 41.84 28.25
CA THR A 4 41.90 42.05 27.21
C THR A 4 42.12 41.14 26.00
N TYR A 5 43.38 40.79 25.70
CA TYR A 5 43.72 39.86 24.63
C TYR A 5 43.37 38.41 25.00
N ILE A 6 43.62 38.02 26.25
CA ILE A 6 43.27 36.67 26.74
C ILE A 6 41.75 36.46 26.71
N LEU A 7 40.96 37.47 27.12
CA LEU A 7 39.50 37.38 27.11
C LEU A 7 38.93 37.30 25.68
N LYS A 8 39.50 38.07 24.73
CA LYS A 8 39.13 37.97 23.30
C LYS A 8 39.52 36.63 22.70
N PHE A 9 40.69 36.08 23.06
CA PHE A 9 41.13 34.77 22.59
C PHE A 9 40.23 33.64 23.11
N LEU A 10 39.87 33.66 24.39
CA LEU A 10 38.93 32.69 24.97
C LEU A 10 37.51 32.81 24.39
N PHE A 11 37.05 34.03 24.10
CA PHE A 11 35.76 34.24 23.44
C PHE A 11 35.76 33.73 21.99
N VAL A 12 36.84 33.95 21.25
CA VAL A 12 37.01 33.40 19.89
C VAL A 12 37.11 31.88 19.94
N GLN A 13 37.83 31.30 20.91
CA GLN A 13 37.91 29.84 21.09
C GLN A 13 36.55 29.24 21.44
N TRP A 14 35.77 29.90 22.30
CA TRP A 14 34.41 29.50 22.65
C TRP A 14 33.46 29.62 21.45
N LEU A 15 33.56 30.71 20.67
CA LEU A 15 32.77 30.91 19.46
C LEU A 15 33.11 29.87 18.37
N ILE A 16 34.39 29.52 18.21
CA ILE A 16 34.84 28.44 17.31
C ILE A 16 34.30 27.10 17.81
N CYS A 17 34.39 26.78 19.11
CA CYS A 17 33.80 25.56 19.67
C CYS A 17 32.28 25.51 19.52
N ALA A 18 31.57 26.64 19.72
CA ALA A 18 30.13 26.73 19.55
C ALA A 18 29.74 26.55 18.08
N ILE A 19 30.44 27.21 17.14
CA ILE A 19 30.26 27.05 15.69
C ILE A 19 30.56 25.61 15.28
N SER A 20 31.64 25.01 15.77
CA SER A 20 31.98 23.60 15.53
C SER A 20 30.94 22.63 16.11
N LEU A 21 30.30 22.93 17.24
CA LEU A 21 29.19 22.12 17.78
C LEU A 21 27.91 22.23 16.92
N THR A 22 27.59 23.44 16.43
CA THR A 22 26.47 23.64 15.48
C THR A 22 26.76 23.06 14.09
N MET A 23 28.01 23.04 13.64
CA MET A 23 28.41 22.37 12.39
C MET A 23 28.58 20.86 12.55
N ALA A 24 28.86 20.37 13.77
CA ALA A 24 28.88 18.96 14.11
C ALA A 24 27.48 18.37 14.36
N SER A 25 26.40 19.12 14.10
CA SER A 25 25.03 18.60 14.01
C SER A 25 24.45 18.91 12.63
N ASN A 26 25.27 18.77 11.58
CA ASN A 26 24.87 19.14 10.22
C ASN A 26 23.70 18.25 9.74
N PRO A 27 22.48 18.79 9.54
CA PRO A 27 21.32 18.02 9.09
C PRO A 27 21.56 17.35 7.72
N SER A 28 22.45 17.92 6.90
CA SER A 28 22.88 17.36 5.62
C SER A 28 23.52 15.99 5.77
N ASN A 29 24.40 15.81 6.76
CA ASN A 29 25.14 14.56 6.96
C ASN A 29 24.22 13.41 7.41
N GLN A 30 23.26 13.67 8.31
CA GLN A 30 22.27 12.66 8.69
C GLN A 30 21.32 12.35 7.53
N ASN A 31 20.87 13.35 6.78
CA ASN A 31 19.99 13.14 5.64
C ASN A 31 20.65 12.27 4.54
N ASP A 32 21.97 12.41 4.33
CA ASP A 32 22.72 11.57 3.40
C ASP A 32 22.76 10.10 3.83
N VAL A 33 22.88 9.84 5.13
CA VAL A 33 22.85 8.47 5.69
C VAL A 33 21.48 7.83 5.45
N PHE A 34 20.39 8.53 5.77
CA PHE A 34 19.03 8.01 5.54
C PHE A 34 18.76 7.83 4.03
N THR A 35 19.24 8.74 3.18
CA THR A 35 19.12 8.59 1.72
C THR A 35 19.85 7.34 1.22
N SER A 36 21.02 7.04 1.78
CA SER A 36 21.80 5.84 1.46
C SER A 36 21.08 4.56 1.91
N ILE A 37 20.54 4.54 3.13
CA ILE A 37 19.75 3.42 3.67
C ILE A 37 18.50 3.16 2.80
N ASN A 38 17.86 4.20 2.28
CA ASN A 38 16.61 4.08 1.50
C ASN A 38 16.75 3.19 0.24
N ARG A 39 17.99 3.01 -0.26
CA ARG A 39 18.29 2.13 -1.40
C ARG A 39 18.02 0.65 -1.12
N PHE A 40 18.21 0.20 0.13
CA PHE A 40 17.92 -1.18 0.56
C PHE A 40 16.45 -1.39 0.94
N ILE A 41 15.72 -0.29 1.12
CA ILE A 41 14.31 -0.30 1.50
C ILE A 41 13.43 -0.37 0.25
N THR A 42 13.85 0.30 -0.83
CA THR A 42 13.08 0.43 -2.07
C THR A 42 13.24 -0.82 -2.94
N ILE A 43 12.12 -1.33 -3.46
CA ILE A 43 12.12 -2.46 -4.41
C ILE A 43 12.72 -2.02 -5.74
N GLN A 44 13.66 -2.81 -6.26
CA GLN A 44 14.28 -2.58 -7.55
C GLN A 44 13.28 -2.79 -8.70
N SER A 45 13.38 -1.96 -9.75
CA SER A 45 12.41 -1.95 -10.85
C SER A 45 12.31 -3.29 -11.59
N GLU A 46 13.45 -3.98 -11.77
CA GLU A 46 13.49 -5.27 -12.46
C GLU A 46 12.82 -6.38 -11.63
N ASP A 47 13.11 -6.47 -10.32
CA ASP A 47 12.44 -7.39 -9.41
C ASP A 47 10.92 -7.16 -9.43
N ARG A 48 10.48 -5.89 -9.42
CA ARG A 48 9.06 -5.55 -9.49
C ARG A 48 8.43 -6.10 -10.77
N ARG A 49 9.11 -5.97 -11.91
CA ARG A 49 8.61 -6.41 -13.22
C ARG A 49 8.46 -7.93 -13.28
N ILE A 50 9.51 -8.66 -12.89
CA ILE A 50 9.55 -10.14 -12.92
C ILE A 50 8.47 -10.72 -12.01
N TYR A 51 8.44 -10.32 -10.73
CA TYR A 51 7.50 -10.92 -9.78
C TYR A 51 6.05 -10.56 -10.10
N MET A 52 5.79 -9.35 -10.60
CA MET A 52 4.44 -8.95 -11.02
C MET A 52 3.93 -9.78 -12.19
N HIS A 53 4.81 -10.14 -13.15
CA HIS A 53 4.45 -11.01 -14.26
C HIS A 53 3.97 -12.38 -13.75
N HIS A 54 4.75 -13.01 -12.86
CA HIS A 54 4.37 -14.30 -12.25
C HIS A 54 3.11 -14.21 -11.38
N CYS A 55 2.99 -13.15 -10.57
CA CYS A 55 1.82 -12.95 -9.72
C CYS A 55 0.54 -12.85 -10.55
N ARG A 56 0.53 -12.03 -11.62
CA ARG A 56 -0.64 -11.90 -12.51
C ARG A 56 -1.02 -13.23 -13.15
N ARG A 57 -0.05 -13.97 -13.67
CA ARG A 57 -0.29 -15.29 -14.27
C ARG A 57 -1.02 -16.25 -13.32
N VAL A 58 -0.59 -16.32 -12.06
CA VAL A 58 -1.23 -17.18 -11.05
C VAL A 58 -2.63 -16.66 -10.71
N MET A 59 -2.79 -15.35 -10.50
CA MET A 59 -4.09 -14.76 -10.16
C MET A 59 -5.14 -14.96 -11.26
N ASP A 60 -4.77 -14.82 -12.53
CA ASP A 60 -5.68 -14.98 -13.67
C ASP A 60 -6.23 -16.41 -13.73
N VAL A 61 -5.39 -17.42 -13.51
CA VAL A 61 -5.82 -18.83 -13.45
C VAL A 61 -6.73 -19.07 -12.26
N VAL A 62 -6.35 -18.59 -11.08
CA VAL A 62 -7.15 -18.77 -9.86
C VAL A 62 -8.55 -18.16 -10.03
N LEU A 63 -8.64 -16.92 -10.53
CA LEU A 63 -9.92 -16.25 -10.74
C LEU A 63 -10.76 -16.99 -11.79
N ALA A 64 -10.17 -17.38 -12.92
CA ALA A 64 -10.87 -18.10 -13.98
C ALA A 64 -11.41 -19.46 -13.49
N SER A 65 -10.64 -20.21 -12.71
CA SER A 65 -11.10 -21.47 -12.12
C SER A 65 -12.23 -21.26 -11.10
N LEU A 66 -12.12 -20.24 -10.24
CA LEU A 66 -13.18 -19.92 -9.28
C LEU A 66 -14.49 -19.53 -9.95
N GLU A 67 -14.45 -18.74 -11.02
CA GLU A 67 -15.64 -18.36 -11.79
C GLU A 67 -16.33 -19.53 -12.52
N LYS A 68 -15.60 -20.62 -12.81
CA LYS A 68 -16.20 -21.86 -13.34
C LYS A 68 -16.84 -22.72 -12.25
N SER A 69 -16.40 -22.59 -11.00
CA SER A 69 -16.79 -23.50 -9.90
C SER A 69 -18.19 -23.27 -9.31
N SER A 70 -18.76 -22.08 -9.51
CA SER A 70 -20.03 -21.68 -8.89
C SER A 70 -20.70 -20.57 -9.68
N ASP A 71 -21.99 -20.77 -9.96
CA ASP A 71 -22.83 -19.72 -10.55
C ASP A 71 -22.92 -18.49 -9.63
N LEU A 72 -23.06 -18.69 -8.31
CA LEU A 72 -23.04 -17.59 -7.33
C LEU A 72 -21.70 -16.84 -7.39
N PHE A 73 -20.56 -17.54 -7.36
CA PHE A 73 -19.24 -16.89 -7.42
C PHE A 73 -19.11 -16.06 -8.70
N LYS A 74 -19.43 -16.64 -9.85
CA LYS A 74 -19.38 -15.97 -11.15
C LYS A 74 -20.24 -14.71 -11.18
N LYS A 75 -21.48 -14.78 -10.66
CA LYS A 75 -22.39 -13.62 -10.65
C LYS A 75 -21.94 -12.52 -9.69
N MET A 76 -21.27 -12.88 -8.60
CA MET A 76 -20.76 -11.89 -7.63
C MET A 76 -19.39 -11.32 -8.01
N SER A 77 -18.59 -12.04 -8.80
CA SER A 77 -17.23 -11.64 -9.15
C SER A 77 -17.19 -10.25 -9.80
N LYS A 78 -16.35 -9.38 -9.22
CA LYS A 78 -15.92 -8.09 -9.77
C LYS A 78 -14.41 -8.04 -9.96
N GLY A 79 -13.82 -9.22 -10.13
CA GLY A 79 -12.39 -9.41 -10.31
C GLY A 79 -11.59 -9.28 -9.02
N ILE A 80 -10.29 -9.12 -9.21
CA ILE A 80 -9.28 -9.04 -8.17
C ILE A 80 -8.72 -7.63 -8.07
N GLU A 81 -8.26 -7.26 -6.88
CA GLU A 81 -7.43 -6.09 -6.70
C GLU A 81 -6.26 -6.41 -5.79
N PHE A 82 -5.09 -5.83 -6.09
CA PHE A 82 -4.03 -5.77 -5.11
C PHE A 82 -4.54 -5.02 -3.87
N SER A 83 -3.98 -5.35 -2.73
CA SER A 83 -4.22 -4.67 -1.48
C SER A 83 -2.92 -4.60 -0.68
N GLY A 84 -3.01 -4.18 0.58
CA GLY A 84 -1.88 -4.19 1.50
C GLY A 84 -0.65 -3.44 1.01
N SER A 85 0.51 -3.94 1.41
CA SER A 85 1.77 -3.21 1.27
C SER A 85 2.21 -3.02 -0.18
N TYR A 86 1.93 -3.99 -1.05
CA TYR A 86 2.33 -3.91 -2.44
C TYR A 86 1.55 -2.80 -3.17
N ARG A 87 0.21 -2.79 -3.08
CA ARG A 87 -0.65 -1.77 -3.70
C ARG A 87 -0.30 -0.36 -3.28
N ASP A 88 -0.01 -0.17 -2.00
CA ASP A 88 0.27 1.16 -1.47
C ASP A 88 1.69 1.67 -1.78
N ASN A 89 2.49 0.85 -2.47
CA ASN A 89 3.92 1.05 -2.66
C ASN A 89 4.65 1.19 -1.31
N LEU A 90 4.30 0.33 -0.35
CA LEU A 90 4.85 0.28 1.00
C LEU A 90 5.59 -1.04 1.29
N LYS A 91 5.67 -1.96 0.32
CA LYS A 91 6.48 -3.18 0.43
C LYS A 91 7.97 -2.80 0.43
N VAL A 92 8.74 -3.51 1.25
CA VAL A 92 10.15 -3.24 1.54
C VAL A 92 10.98 -4.37 0.91
N SER A 93 12.19 -4.05 0.47
CA SER A 93 13.20 -4.96 -0.09
C SER A 93 12.76 -5.75 -1.33
N LYS A 94 11.99 -6.83 -1.18
CA LYS A 94 11.56 -7.70 -2.27
C LYS A 94 10.04 -7.80 -2.39
N PRO A 95 9.49 -7.95 -3.60
CA PRO A 95 8.06 -8.14 -3.82
C PRO A 95 7.67 -9.62 -3.66
N ASP A 96 7.98 -10.19 -2.50
CA ASP A 96 7.82 -11.63 -2.17
C ASP A 96 6.47 -11.98 -1.50
N GLU A 97 5.55 -11.02 -1.42
CA GLU A 97 4.24 -11.16 -0.78
C GLU A 97 3.25 -10.20 -1.45
N TYR A 98 2.07 -10.73 -1.77
CA TYR A 98 0.98 -10.02 -2.41
C TYR A 98 -0.33 -10.28 -1.68
N ASP A 99 -0.89 -9.24 -1.06
CA ASP A 99 -2.24 -9.27 -0.52
C ASP A 99 -3.26 -8.99 -1.64
N ILE A 100 -4.19 -9.89 -1.91
CA ILE A 100 -5.20 -9.75 -2.98
C ILE A 100 -6.60 -9.80 -2.39
N ASN A 101 -7.43 -8.79 -2.70
CA ASN A 101 -8.86 -8.85 -2.44
C ASN A 101 -9.58 -9.43 -3.66
N LEU A 102 -10.32 -10.52 -3.47
CA LEU A 102 -11.34 -10.98 -4.40
C LEU A 102 -12.62 -10.18 -4.16
N LYS A 103 -12.93 -9.27 -5.08
CA LYS A 103 -14.07 -8.36 -4.96
C LYS A 103 -15.36 -9.07 -5.35
N MET A 104 -16.29 -9.17 -4.40
CA MET A 104 -17.63 -9.67 -4.63
C MET A 104 -18.63 -8.50 -4.59
N LYS A 105 -19.59 -8.45 -5.50
CA LYS A 105 -20.75 -7.55 -5.43
C LYS A 105 -22.00 -8.39 -5.33
N LEU A 106 -22.84 -8.10 -4.33
CA LEU A 106 -24.09 -8.82 -4.16
C LEU A 106 -24.98 -8.65 -5.42
N PRO A 107 -25.77 -9.66 -5.79
CA PRO A 107 -26.68 -9.57 -6.93
C PRO A 107 -27.67 -8.41 -6.83
N LEU A 108 -28.35 -8.10 -7.95
CA LEU A 108 -29.40 -7.07 -8.01
C LEU A 108 -28.94 -5.68 -7.49
N LYS A 109 -27.66 -5.33 -7.71
CA LYS A 109 -27.04 -4.09 -7.23
C LYS A 109 -27.22 -3.88 -5.71
N SER A 110 -27.22 -4.97 -4.94
CA SER A 110 -27.41 -4.94 -3.49
C SER A 110 -28.77 -4.36 -3.06
N THR A 111 -29.81 -4.42 -3.92
CA THR A 111 -31.17 -4.01 -3.55
C THR A 111 -31.70 -4.89 -2.42
N GLY A 112 -32.27 -4.28 -1.38
CA GLY A 112 -32.77 -5.01 -0.20
C GLY A 112 -31.66 -5.48 0.77
N VAL A 113 -30.45 -4.94 0.64
CA VAL A 113 -29.35 -5.19 1.59
C VAL A 113 -29.30 -4.08 2.64
N ILE A 114 -29.31 -4.47 3.91
CA ILE A 114 -29.17 -3.56 5.04
C ILE A 114 -27.79 -3.79 5.66
N VAL A 115 -27.00 -2.73 5.77
CA VAL A 115 -25.74 -2.74 6.51
C VAL A 115 -25.95 -1.94 7.79
N ALA A 116 -25.50 -2.46 8.92
CA ALA A 116 -25.64 -1.79 10.21
C ALA A 116 -24.35 -1.87 11.02
N ALA A 117 -24.09 -0.84 11.82
CA ALA A 117 -23.01 -0.84 12.81
C ALA A 117 -23.16 -2.06 13.74
N ALA A 118 -22.05 -2.67 14.11
CA ALA A 118 -22.02 -3.62 15.21
C ALA A 118 -21.96 -2.87 16.55
N PRO A 119 -22.98 -2.98 17.43
CA PRO A 119 -22.93 -2.35 18.75
C PRO A 119 -21.69 -2.82 19.52
N ASN A 120 -20.98 -1.89 20.15
CA ASN A 120 -19.79 -2.16 20.96
C ASN A 120 -18.62 -2.84 20.22
N LYS A 121 -18.64 -2.87 18.87
CA LYS A 121 -17.54 -3.38 18.05
C LYS A 121 -17.13 -2.37 16.98
N PRO A 122 -16.37 -1.33 17.37
CA PRO A 122 -16.05 -0.24 16.46
C PRO A 122 -15.28 -0.74 15.23
N GLY A 123 -15.71 -0.33 14.03
CA GLY A 123 -15.15 -0.78 12.75
C GLY A 123 -15.77 -2.08 12.20
N TYR A 124 -16.65 -2.73 12.95
CA TYR A 124 -17.41 -3.88 12.47
C TYR A 124 -18.83 -3.50 12.03
N VAL A 125 -19.33 -4.24 11.04
CA VAL A 125 -20.68 -4.14 10.50
C VAL A 125 -21.38 -5.50 10.51
N ARG A 126 -22.72 -5.47 10.45
CA ARG A 126 -23.58 -6.61 10.12
C ARG A 126 -24.22 -6.37 8.77
N ILE A 127 -24.32 -7.40 7.95
CA ILE A 127 -24.93 -7.34 6.62
C ILE A 127 -26.15 -8.25 6.62
N ASN A 128 -27.33 -7.69 6.47
CA ASN A 128 -28.58 -8.42 6.33
C ASN A 128 -29.04 -8.40 4.87
N ILE A 129 -29.34 -9.57 4.32
CA ILE A 129 -29.70 -9.77 2.91
C ILE A 129 -31.07 -10.44 2.75
N LYS A 130 -31.93 -10.42 3.79
CA LYS A 130 -33.23 -11.11 3.76
C LYS A 130 -34.11 -10.69 2.59
N ASP A 131 -34.19 -9.40 2.33
CA ASP A 131 -35.03 -8.88 1.25
C ASP A 131 -34.36 -9.01 -0.13
N LEU A 132 -33.02 -9.01 -0.18
CA LEU A 132 -32.27 -9.39 -1.38
C LEU A 132 -32.60 -10.84 -1.80
N LEU A 133 -32.59 -11.79 -0.85
CA LEU A 133 -32.90 -13.19 -1.15
C LEU A 133 -34.31 -13.35 -1.73
N LYS A 134 -35.32 -12.68 -1.13
CA LYS A 134 -36.69 -12.67 -1.68
C LYS A 134 -36.74 -12.12 -3.11
N ALA A 135 -36.03 -11.03 -3.38
CA ALA A 135 -35.97 -10.45 -4.72
C ALA A 135 -35.31 -11.41 -5.73
N MET A 136 -34.25 -12.12 -5.32
CA MET A 136 -33.58 -13.12 -6.15
C MET A 136 -34.48 -14.31 -6.49
N GLN A 137 -35.34 -14.76 -5.58
CA GLN A 137 -36.29 -15.87 -5.83
C GLN A 137 -37.25 -15.56 -6.98
N THR A 138 -37.67 -14.30 -7.10
CA THR A 138 -38.58 -13.84 -8.17
C THR A 138 -37.87 -13.48 -9.48
N SER A 139 -36.53 -13.44 -9.48
CA SER A 139 -35.72 -13.03 -10.62
C SER A 139 -35.27 -14.24 -11.45
N SER A 140 -35.55 -14.22 -12.76
CA SER A 140 -35.14 -15.29 -13.67
C SER A 140 -33.61 -15.46 -13.71
N GLY A 141 -33.15 -16.71 -13.61
CA GLY A 141 -31.73 -17.08 -13.70
C GLY A 141 -30.91 -16.84 -12.42
N LEU A 142 -31.55 -16.52 -11.30
CA LEU A 142 -30.89 -16.33 -9.99
C LEU A 142 -31.21 -17.44 -8.98
N GLN A 143 -32.03 -18.44 -9.31
CA GLN A 143 -32.54 -19.41 -8.34
C GLN A 143 -31.43 -20.26 -7.69
N GLU A 144 -30.46 -20.75 -8.46
CA GLU A 144 -29.35 -21.55 -7.90
C GLU A 144 -28.39 -20.68 -7.09
N ALA A 145 -28.08 -19.47 -7.56
CA ALA A 145 -27.27 -18.51 -6.83
C ALA A 145 -27.95 -18.09 -5.51
N GLU A 146 -29.27 -17.93 -5.50
CA GLU A 146 -30.06 -17.63 -4.31
C GLU A 146 -29.99 -18.76 -3.28
N LYS A 147 -30.22 -20.01 -3.70
CA LYS A 147 -30.11 -21.18 -2.81
C LYS A 147 -28.72 -21.29 -2.19
N GLU A 148 -27.67 -21.01 -2.97
CA GLU A 148 -26.30 -21.03 -2.49
C GLU A 148 -26.03 -19.89 -1.49
N LEU A 149 -26.49 -18.67 -1.78
CA LEU A 149 -26.31 -17.50 -0.92
C LEU A 149 -27.12 -17.59 0.38
N ALA A 150 -28.34 -18.13 0.33
CA ALA A 150 -29.20 -18.32 1.49
C ALA A 150 -28.54 -19.21 2.55
N LYS A 151 -27.76 -20.24 2.14
CA LYS A 151 -27.01 -21.11 3.06
C LYS A 151 -25.96 -20.36 3.88
N LEU A 152 -25.53 -19.18 3.41
CA LEU A 152 -24.51 -18.35 4.07
C LEU A 152 -25.10 -17.43 5.14
N THR A 153 -26.41 -17.50 5.39
CA THR A 153 -27.11 -16.65 6.36
C THR A 153 -27.55 -17.39 7.62
N ASP A 154 -27.94 -16.63 8.64
CA ASP A 154 -28.80 -17.09 9.75
C ASP A 154 -30.30 -16.95 9.39
N ASP A 155 -31.19 -17.40 10.29
CA ASP A 155 -32.64 -17.33 10.08
C ASP A 155 -33.19 -15.89 9.98
N ALA A 156 -32.43 -14.91 10.49
CA ALA A 156 -32.76 -13.50 10.37
C ALA A 156 -32.28 -12.89 9.04
N GLY A 157 -31.52 -13.63 8.23
CA GLY A 157 -30.94 -13.20 6.96
C GLY A 157 -29.62 -12.45 7.09
N ASN A 158 -28.93 -12.52 8.24
CA ASN A 158 -27.60 -11.94 8.39
C ASN A 158 -26.56 -12.86 7.76
N LEU A 159 -25.65 -12.29 6.96
CA LEU A 159 -24.51 -13.03 6.43
C LEU A 159 -23.53 -13.42 7.53
N LEU A 160 -23.26 -14.72 7.60
CA LEU A 160 -22.38 -15.31 8.60
C LEU A 160 -20.96 -15.42 8.06
N GLN A 161 -20.04 -14.81 8.79
CA GLN A 161 -18.64 -14.66 8.45
C GLN A 161 -17.94 -16.01 8.24
N ASN A 162 -18.23 -16.99 9.11
CA ASN A 162 -17.63 -18.32 9.04
C ASN A 162 -18.20 -19.15 7.88
N LYS A 163 -19.52 -19.11 7.67
CA LYS A 163 -20.15 -19.77 6.52
C LYS A 163 -19.60 -19.23 5.19
N TRP A 164 -19.38 -17.92 5.10
CA TRP A 164 -18.76 -17.31 3.93
C TRP A 164 -17.32 -17.78 3.68
N LEU A 165 -16.48 -17.83 4.72
CA LEU A 165 -15.11 -18.34 4.61
C LEU A 165 -15.08 -19.82 4.22
N SER A 166 -15.91 -20.66 4.85
CA SER A 166 -16.02 -22.08 4.52
C SER A 166 -16.53 -22.31 3.10
N TRP A 167 -17.48 -21.48 2.65
CA TRP A 167 -17.94 -21.50 1.26
C TRP A 167 -16.80 -21.21 0.29
N PHE A 168 -16.05 -20.14 0.52
CA PHE A 168 -14.91 -19.78 -0.33
C PHE A 168 -13.81 -20.85 -0.32
N GLU A 169 -13.49 -21.39 0.85
CA GLU A 169 -12.54 -22.50 1.01
C GLU A 169 -12.98 -23.73 0.21
N GLY A 170 -14.27 -24.06 0.24
CA GLY A 170 -14.85 -25.13 -0.57
C GLY A 170 -14.68 -24.89 -2.07
N LYS A 171 -14.84 -23.65 -2.54
CA LYS A 171 -14.61 -23.31 -3.96
C LYS A 171 -13.15 -23.44 -4.37
N LEU A 172 -12.23 -22.92 -3.56
CA LEU A 172 -10.80 -23.09 -3.80
C LEU A 172 -10.39 -24.57 -3.81
N PHE A 173 -10.94 -25.37 -2.90
CA PHE A 173 -10.66 -26.81 -2.83
C PHE A 173 -11.08 -27.53 -4.12
N ILE A 174 -12.26 -27.25 -4.64
CA ILE A 174 -12.76 -27.83 -5.91
C ILE A 174 -11.86 -27.43 -7.09
N CYS A 175 -11.40 -26.17 -7.12
CA CYS A 175 -10.58 -25.66 -8.22
C CYS A 175 -9.11 -26.07 -8.17
N LYS A 176 -8.65 -26.64 -7.04
CA LYS A 176 -7.23 -26.83 -6.77
C LYS A 176 -6.51 -27.63 -7.86
N ASP A 177 -7.09 -28.74 -8.29
CA ASP A 177 -6.49 -29.62 -9.29
C ASP A 177 -6.44 -28.94 -10.68
N GLU A 178 -7.47 -28.18 -11.06
CA GLU A 178 -7.47 -27.39 -12.29
C GLU A 178 -6.38 -26.31 -12.24
N ILE A 179 -6.24 -25.60 -11.12
CA ILE A 179 -5.22 -24.56 -10.94
C ILE A 179 -3.82 -25.18 -11.05
N GLU A 180 -3.57 -26.30 -10.36
CA GLU A 180 -2.29 -27.01 -10.41
C GLU A 180 -1.99 -27.49 -11.84
N MET A 181 -2.96 -28.11 -12.53
CA MET A 181 -2.79 -28.59 -13.90
C MET A 181 -2.42 -27.45 -14.88
N ASN A 182 -3.03 -26.28 -14.74
CA ASN A 182 -2.79 -25.13 -15.62
C ASN A 182 -1.47 -24.39 -15.35
N LEU A 183 -0.84 -24.62 -14.19
CA LEU A 183 0.34 -23.87 -13.73
C LEU A 183 1.56 -24.76 -13.46
N ASN A 184 1.43 -26.09 -13.46
CA ASN A 184 2.49 -27.02 -13.01
C ASN A 184 3.78 -26.97 -13.86
N THR A 185 3.69 -26.61 -15.15
CA THR A 185 4.83 -26.47 -16.05
C THR A 185 5.64 -25.21 -15.76
N GLU A 186 5.01 -24.18 -15.22
CA GLU A 186 5.61 -22.88 -14.94
C GLU A 186 6.01 -22.73 -13.46
N TYR A 187 5.25 -23.33 -12.54
CA TYR A 187 5.35 -23.08 -11.10
C TYR A 187 5.30 -24.36 -10.24
N ILE A 188 5.85 -24.25 -9.04
CA ILE A 188 5.58 -25.13 -7.91
C ILE A 188 4.68 -24.37 -6.94
N LEU A 189 3.50 -24.92 -6.63
CA LEU A 189 2.50 -24.30 -5.76
C LEU A 189 2.42 -25.03 -4.42
N ARG A 190 2.30 -24.27 -3.32
CA ARG A 190 1.95 -24.81 -2.00
C ARG A 190 0.88 -23.97 -1.34
N TYR A 191 -0.19 -24.63 -0.91
CA TYR A 191 -1.36 -23.98 -0.33
C TYR A 191 -1.26 -23.96 1.20
N THR A 192 -1.45 -22.80 1.80
CA THR A 192 -1.50 -22.60 3.26
C THR A 192 -2.66 -21.68 3.62
N LYS A 193 -3.06 -21.63 4.89
CA LYS A 193 -4.15 -20.77 5.38
C LYS A 193 -3.71 -20.03 6.64
N SER A 194 -4.02 -18.74 6.72
CA SER A 194 -3.75 -17.91 7.91
C SER A 194 -4.84 -16.86 8.10
N GLY A 195 -5.64 -17.00 9.17
CA GLY A 195 -6.77 -16.09 9.41
C GLY A 195 -7.81 -16.12 8.27
N PRO A 196 -8.19 -14.97 7.68
CA PRO A 196 -9.13 -14.92 6.56
C PRO A 196 -8.48 -15.22 5.19
N ALA A 197 -7.15 -15.31 5.12
CA ALA A 197 -6.43 -15.44 3.86
C ALA A 197 -6.19 -16.90 3.51
N HIS A 198 -6.40 -17.22 2.23
CA HIS A 198 -5.89 -18.42 1.59
C HIS A 198 -4.61 -18.06 0.82
N THR A 199 -3.50 -18.62 1.25
CA THR A 199 -2.17 -18.29 0.73
C THR A 199 -1.72 -19.35 -0.27
N ILE A 200 -1.31 -18.90 -1.45
CA ILE A 200 -0.60 -19.73 -2.43
C ILE A 200 0.87 -19.30 -2.43
N ASN A 201 1.75 -20.17 -1.98
CA ASN A 201 3.19 -19.99 -2.10
C ASN A 201 3.62 -20.48 -3.48
N VAL A 202 4.26 -19.60 -4.23
CA VAL A 202 4.64 -19.81 -5.63
C VAL A 202 6.16 -19.85 -5.71
N THR A 203 6.69 -20.85 -6.39
CA THR A 203 8.09 -20.87 -6.83
C THR A 203 8.12 -21.01 -8.35
N SER A 204 8.64 -19.99 -9.03
CA SER A 204 8.89 -20.02 -10.47
C SER A 204 9.93 -21.08 -10.81
N ARG A 205 9.64 -21.93 -11.80
CA ARG A 205 10.61 -22.92 -12.29
C ARG A 205 11.69 -22.31 -13.19
N LYS A 206 11.42 -21.12 -13.77
CA LYS A 206 12.28 -20.47 -14.76
C LYS A 206 13.44 -19.71 -14.12
N ASP A 207 13.16 -18.91 -13.09
CA ASP A 207 14.12 -17.99 -12.46
C ASP A 207 14.22 -18.18 -10.95
N LEU A 208 13.54 -19.19 -10.41
CA LEU A 208 13.53 -19.53 -8.98
C LEU A 208 12.96 -18.44 -8.07
N SER A 209 12.26 -17.43 -8.62
CA SER A 209 11.55 -16.42 -7.85
C SER A 209 10.54 -17.08 -6.91
N LYS A 210 10.54 -16.65 -5.64
CA LYS A 210 9.66 -17.17 -4.59
C LYS A 210 8.82 -16.06 -4.01
N PHE A 211 7.50 -16.24 -3.99
CA PHE A 211 6.58 -15.28 -3.41
C PHE A 211 5.30 -15.96 -2.91
N SER A 212 4.54 -15.24 -2.11
CA SER A 212 3.24 -15.67 -1.59
C SER A 212 2.13 -14.74 -2.09
N ILE A 213 0.95 -15.32 -2.35
CA ILE A 213 -0.26 -14.58 -2.71
C ILE A 213 -1.34 -14.92 -1.68
N ASP A 214 -1.77 -13.91 -0.93
CA ASP A 214 -2.81 -14.02 0.10
C ASP A 214 -4.15 -13.58 -0.49
N PHE A 215 -5.03 -14.53 -0.78
CA PHE A 215 -6.37 -14.26 -1.27
C PHE A 215 -7.34 -14.05 -0.12
N VAL A 216 -7.95 -12.86 -0.08
CA VAL A 216 -9.02 -12.50 0.86
C VAL A 216 -10.29 -12.17 0.08
N ILE A 217 -11.37 -12.89 0.35
CA ILE A 217 -12.66 -12.64 -0.30
C ILE A 217 -13.48 -11.62 0.51
N GLY A 218 -14.03 -10.60 -0.15
CA GLY A 218 -14.81 -9.57 0.52
C GLY A 218 -15.94 -9.01 -0.32
N ILE A 219 -16.95 -8.44 0.34
CA ILE A 219 -18.14 -7.88 -0.32
C ILE A 219 -17.96 -6.36 -0.46
N THR A 220 -18.06 -5.88 -1.69
CA THR A 220 -17.92 -4.46 -2.04
C THR A 220 -19.26 -3.74 -2.00
N PHE A 221 -19.23 -2.51 -1.49
CA PHE A 221 -20.37 -1.61 -1.39
C PHE A 221 -19.97 -0.24 -1.90
N ASP A 222 -20.86 0.37 -2.68
CA ASP A 222 -20.63 1.70 -3.26
C ASP A 222 -20.71 2.77 -2.13
N LEU A 223 -19.74 3.69 -2.07
CA LEU A 223 -19.70 4.74 -1.03
C LEU A 223 -20.86 5.74 -1.13
N ALA A 224 -21.43 5.88 -2.33
CA ALA A 224 -22.60 6.72 -2.56
C ALA A 224 -23.87 6.15 -1.92
N ASN A 225 -23.90 4.84 -1.63
CA ASN A 225 -25.05 4.20 -1.01
C ASN A 225 -25.00 4.42 0.52
N GLU A 226 -26.06 4.96 1.09
CA GLU A 226 -26.10 5.46 2.48
C GLU A 226 -26.17 4.38 3.56
N THR A 227 -26.08 3.10 3.19
CA THR A 227 -26.30 1.98 4.11
C THR A 227 -25.28 1.91 5.24
N TRP A 228 -24.08 2.47 5.09
CA TRP A 228 -23.07 2.53 6.15
C TRP A 228 -22.00 3.59 5.89
N ARG A 229 -21.56 4.31 6.93
CA ARG A 229 -20.44 5.27 6.85
C ARG A 229 -19.48 5.13 8.03
N ALA A 230 -18.20 5.29 7.75
CA ALA A 230 -17.16 5.42 8.77
C ALA A 230 -17.42 6.65 9.64
N THR A 231 -16.78 6.69 10.82
CA THR A 231 -16.87 7.86 11.72
C THR A 231 -16.13 9.09 11.19
N ARG A 232 -15.24 8.89 10.22
CA ARG A 232 -14.49 9.96 9.54
C ARG A 232 -15.06 10.26 8.17
N GLN A 233 -14.82 11.49 7.71
CA GLN A 233 -15.08 11.87 6.33
C GLN A 233 -14.28 10.97 5.39
N ILE A 234 -14.99 10.38 4.42
CA ILE A 234 -14.41 9.47 3.45
C ILE A 234 -14.09 10.26 2.18
N PRO A 235 -12.82 10.36 1.75
CA PRO A 235 -12.47 11.07 0.52
C PRO A 235 -13.09 10.40 -0.71
N ILE A 236 -13.96 11.10 -1.44
CA ILE A 236 -14.61 10.60 -2.66
C ILE A 236 -13.70 10.87 -3.87
N SER A 237 -13.41 9.83 -4.64
CA SER A 237 -12.61 9.89 -5.86
C SER A 237 -13.41 10.42 -7.04
N SER A 238 -12.73 11.14 -7.94
CA SER A 238 -13.27 11.44 -9.26
C SER A 238 -13.35 10.17 -10.11
N LYS A 239 -12.50 9.18 -9.85
CA LYS A 239 -12.58 7.85 -10.45
C LYS A 239 -13.66 7.04 -9.74
N HIS A 240 -14.76 6.75 -10.43
CA HIS A 240 -15.90 6.05 -9.84
C HIS A 240 -15.52 4.65 -9.28
N GLU A 241 -14.59 3.96 -9.93
CA GLU A 241 -14.10 2.63 -9.51
C GLU A 241 -13.42 2.60 -8.13
N ASP A 242 -12.94 3.74 -7.65
CA ASP A 242 -12.33 3.88 -6.32
C ASP A 242 -13.38 4.16 -5.23
N ASN A 243 -14.63 4.42 -5.60
CA ASN A 243 -15.69 4.86 -4.67
C ASN A 243 -16.44 3.69 -4.04
N TYR A 244 -15.70 2.79 -3.39
CA TYR A 244 -16.23 1.64 -2.67
C TYR A 244 -15.58 1.47 -1.29
N TRP A 245 -16.23 0.68 -0.45
CA TRP A 245 -15.60 0.03 0.68
C TRP A 245 -15.82 -1.48 0.58
N ILE A 246 -14.96 -2.26 1.24
CA ILE A 246 -15.01 -3.71 1.23
C ILE A 246 -15.25 -4.23 2.64
N SER A 247 -16.22 -5.12 2.77
CA SER A 247 -16.51 -5.87 3.98
C SER A 247 -15.69 -7.16 4.01
N ILE A 248 -14.80 -7.28 5.01
CA ILE A 248 -13.86 -8.38 5.13
C ILE A 248 -14.31 -9.35 6.23
N PRO A 249 -14.43 -10.66 5.94
CA PRO A 249 -14.80 -11.68 6.90
C PRO A 249 -13.60 -12.07 7.77
N LYS A 250 -13.16 -11.22 8.70
CA LYS A 250 -12.03 -11.54 9.59
C LYS A 250 -12.47 -12.29 10.85
N PRO A 251 -11.97 -13.53 11.10
CA PRO A 251 -12.36 -14.33 12.27
C PRO A 251 -12.17 -13.55 13.56
N ASN A 252 -13.25 -13.43 14.34
CA ASN A 252 -13.20 -12.81 15.66
C ASN A 252 -12.94 -13.90 16.71
N LYS A 253 -11.84 -13.77 17.46
CA LYS A 253 -11.50 -14.72 18.53
C LYS A 253 -12.46 -14.64 19.73
N ASP A 254 -13.13 -13.49 19.90
CA ASP A 254 -14.02 -13.21 21.03
C ASP A 254 -15.44 -13.75 20.82
N ILE A 255 -15.80 -14.14 19.59
CA ILE A 255 -17.05 -14.85 19.27
C ILE A 255 -16.68 -16.14 18.56
N PRO A 256 -16.25 -17.17 19.31
CA PRO A 256 -16.09 -18.50 18.76
C PRO A 256 -17.46 -19.06 18.36
N GLY A 257 -17.55 -19.70 17.19
CA GLY A 257 -18.76 -20.40 16.74
C GLY A 257 -19.24 -20.01 15.34
N GLU A 258 -20.07 -20.85 14.74
CA GLU A 258 -20.48 -20.76 13.32
C GLU A 258 -21.35 -19.54 12.98
N ASN A 259 -21.99 -18.93 13.98
CA ASN A 259 -22.99 -17.88 13.82
C ASN A 259 -22.45 -16.46 14.03
N ASN A 260 -21.21 -16.17 13.64
CA ASN A 260 -20.65 -14.83 13.76
C ASN A 260 -21.10 -13.92 12.58
N PRO A 261 -21.92 -12.88 12.80
CA PRO A 261 -22.44 -12.01 11.73
C PRO A 261 -21.59 -10.75 11.52
N PHE A 262 -20.42 -10.64 12.15
CA PHE A 262 -19.62 -9.42 12.17
C PHE A 262 -18.52 -9.43 11.13
N TRP A 263 -18.47 -8.35 10.36
CA TRP A 263 -17.51 -8.13 9.28
C TRP A 263 -16.76 -6.83 9.48
N ILE A 264 -15.51 -6.75 9.02
CA ILE A 264 -14.71 -5.51 9.13
C ILE A 264 -14.97 -4.63 7.92
N ALA A 265 -15.31 -3.37 8.15
CA ALA A 265 -15.32 -2.36 7.10
C ALA A 265 -13.89 -1.92 6.78
N SER A 266 -13.46 -2.10 5.53
CA SER A 266 -12.13 -1.74 5.03
C SER A 266 -12.26 -0.77 3.85
N TYR A 267 -11.33 0.19 3.76
CA TYR A 267 -11.39 1.30 2.81
C TYR A 267 -10.08 1.40 1.99
N PRO A 268 -9.70 0.35 1.25
CA PRO A 268 -8.38 0.26 0.65
C PRO A 268 -8.09 1.42 -0.31
N ALA A 269 -9.02 1.80 -1.19
CA ALA A 269 -8.83 2.93 -2.11
C ALA A 269 -8.64 4.27 -1.39
N GLN A 270 -9.41 4.51 -0.34
CA GLN A 270 -9.35 5.75 0.41
C GLN A 270 -8.06 5.84 1.23
N GLU A 271 -7.62 4.74 1.84
CA GLU A 271 -6.33 4.67 2.53
C GLU A 271 -5.17 4.98 1.58
N ASN A 272 -5.18 4.39 0.37
CA ASN A 272 -4.17 4.65 -0.65
C ASN A 272 -4.13 6.15 -1.01
N ARG A 273 -5.30 6.77 -1.12
CA ARG A 273 -5.43 8.19 -1.43
C ARG A 273 -4.93 9.10 -0.32
N ILE A 274 -5.21 8.76 0.94
CA ILE A 274 -4.73 9.52 2.10
C ILE A 274 -3.19 9.62 2.07
N ILE A 275 -2.51 8.56 1.63
CA ILE A 275 -1.03 8.53 1.54
C ILE A 275 -0.48 8.88 0.14
N HIS A 276 -1.35 9.20 -0.82
CA HIS A 276 -0.97 9.58 -2.19
C HIS A 276 -0.37 11.00 -2.23
N ASP A 277 0.55 11.24 -3.18
CA ASP A 277 1.29 12.49 -3.42
C ASP A 277 1.90 13.15 -2.18
N LYS A 278 2.36 12.32 -1.23
CA LYS A 278 3.05 12.76 -0.02
C LYS A 278 4.48 12.25 -0.04
N ASN A 279 5.30 12.89 -0.87
CA ASN A 279 6.73 12.65 -1.11
C ASN A 279 7.40 11.70 -0.08
N ARG A 280 7.88 12.20 1.06
CA ARG A 280 8.61 11.39 2.07
C ARG A 280 7.75 10.54 3.00
N LEU A 281 6.42 10.59 2.90
CA LEU A 281 5.51 9.82 3.76
C LEU A 281 5.72 8.32 3.56
N LYS A 282 5.70 7.86 2.30
CA LYS A 282 5.85 6.43 2.00
C LYS A 282 7.24 5.93 2.39
N ASP A 283 8.27 6.75 2.19
CA ASP A 283 9.62 6.47 2.66
C ASP A 283 9.64 6.25 4.19
N ALA A 284 9.00 7.13 4.97
CA ALA A 284 8.91 6.99 6.42
C ALA A 284 8.22 5.69 6.86
N ILE A 285 7.11 5.31 6.23
CA ILE A 285 6.45 4.03 6.53
C ILE A 285 7.39 2.85 6.23
N ARG A 286 8.04 2.84 5.06
CA ARG A 286 8.95 1.74 4.68
C ARG A 286 10.16 1.67 5.61
N PHE A 287 10.71 2.81 6.04
CA PHE A 287 11.76 2.89 7.05
C PHE A 287 11.37 2.25 8.37
N ILE A 288 10.21 2.62 8.90
CA ILE A 288 9.74 2.08 10.18
C ILE A 288 9.46 0.57 10.06
N LYS A 289 8.96 0.11 8.90
CA LYS A 289 8.81 -1.32 8.62
C LYS A 289 10.15 -2.07 8.59
N LYS A 290 11.14 -1.56 7.84
CA LYS A 290 12.49 -2.15 7.81
C LYS A 290 13.11 -2.18 9.20
N LEU A 291 13.00 -1.09 9.96
CA LEU A 291 13.47 -1.00 11.34
C LEU A 291 12.81 -2.05 12.24
N ARG A 292 11.48 -2.15 12.18
CA ARG A 292 10.72 -3.16 12.92
C ARG A 292 11.23 -4.56 12.61
N ASP A 293 11.44 -4.86 11.33
CA ASP A 293 11.87 -6.18 10.89
C ASP A 293 13.28 -6.50 11.40
N HIS A 294 14.21 -5.56 11.27
CA HIS A 294 15.58 -5.69 11.76
C HIS A 294 15.67 -5.80 13.29
N GLN A 295 14.79 -5.11 14.02
CA GLN A 295 14.76 -5.11 15.48
C GLN A 295 13.87 -6.21 16.08
N ASN A 296 13.35 -7.15 15.27
CA ASN A 296 12.47 -8.24 15.67
C ASN A 296 11.17 -7.78 16.37
N LEU A 297 10.62 -6.63 15.96
CA LEU A 297 9.41 -6.04 16.57
C LEU A 297 8.12 -6.47 15.84
N GLN A 298 8.04 -7.73 15.39
CA GLN A 298 6.99 -8.20 14.48
C GLN A 298 5.56 -8.12 15.03
N ASN A 299 5.42 -8.02 16.36
CA ASN A 299 4.13 -7.75 16.99
C ASN A 299 3.54 -6.40 16.53
N LEU A 300 4.38 -5.39 16.26
CA LEU A 300 4.00 -4.10 15.70
C LEU A 300 3.65 -4.23 14.21
N LYS A 301 2.41 -4.64 13.92
CA LYS A 301 1.97 -4.91 12.54
C LYS A 301 2.13 -3.68 11.63
N SER A 302 2.43 -3.93 10.35
CA SER A 302 2.53 -2.88 9.31
C SER A 302 1.30 -1.97 9.27
N PHE A 303 0.11 -2.54 9.49
CA PHE A 303 -1.14 -1.79 9.53
C PHE A 303 -1.19 -0.77 10.68
N TYR A 304 -0.58 -1.06 11.84
CA TYR A 304 -0.53 -0.14 12.98
C TYR A 304 0.33 1.07 12.65
N ILE A 305 1.52 0.84 12.06
CA ILE A 305 2.41 1.90 11.56
C ILE A 305 1.69 2.77 10.54
N LYS A 306 1.03 2.16 9.55
CA LYS A 306 0.24 2.89 8.54
C LYS A 306 -0.85 3.74 9.17
N ASN A 307 -1.58 3.22 10.17
CA ASN A 307 -2.63 3.98 10.86
C ASN A 307 -2.08 5.21 11.59
N VAL A 308 -0.97 5.07 12.32
CA VAL A 308 -0.32 6.22 12.97
C VAL A 308 0.03 7.28 11.92
N VAL A 309 0.69 6.89 10.83
CA VAL A 309 1.09 7.86 9.79
C VAL A 309 -0.12 8.50 9.10
N MET A 310 -1.21 7.77 8.87
CA MET A 310 -2.45 8.37 8.34
C MET A 310 -3.06 9.38 9.32
N LEU A 311 -3.05 9.11 10.62
CA LEU A 311 -3.50 10.10 11.63
C LEU A 311 -2.59 11.35 11.63
N GLU A 312 -1.30 11.17 11.38
CA GLU A 312 -0.33 12.26 11.28
C GLU A 312 -0.52 13.12 10.01
N VAL A 313 -1.16 12.59 8.96
CA VAL A 313 -1.57 13.35 7.76
C VAL A 313 -2.57 14.43 8.09
N ASP A 314 -3.58 14.13 8.91
CA ASP A 314 -4.62 15.12 9.25
C ASP A 314 -4.08 16.28 10.09
N LYS A 315 -2.95 16.06 10.78
CA LYS A 315 -2.32 17.05 11.67
C LYS A 315 -1.34 17.97 10.95
N ARG A 316 -0.94 17.65 9.72
CA ARG A 316 0.16 18.33 9.01
C ARG A 316 -0.28 18.92 7.70
N VAL A 317 0.27 20.09 7.39
CA VAL A 317 0.13 20.73 6.08
C VAL A 317 0.83 19.90 4.99
N SER A 318 0.30 19.92 3.76
CA SER A 318 0.83 19.10 2.66
C SER A 318 2.31 19.32 2.35
N SER A 319 2.81 20.56 2.51
CA SER A 319 4.22 20.90 2.28
C SER A 319 5.18 20.23 3.25
N TYR A 320 4.72 19.78 4.42
CA TYR A 320 5.54 19.09 5.40
C TYR A 320 6.21 17.83 4.81
N TRP A 321 5.52 17.12 3.92
CA TRP A 321 6.02 15.87 3.36
C TRP A 321 7.21 16.05 2.40
N ASN A 322 7.57 17.31 2.09
CA ASN A 322 8.76 17.68 1.32
C ASN A 322 9.98 17.98 2.19
N ASN A 323 9.88 17.87 3.52
CA ASN A 323 11.03 17.95 4.40
C ASN A 323 12.07 16.84 4.12
N PRO A 324 13.33 17.01 4.56
CA PRO A 324 14.36 15.98 4.43
C PRO A 324 13.90 14.62 4.97
N ILE A 325 14.35 13.53 4.34
CA ILE A 325 13.89 12.16 4.68
C ILE A 325 14.18 11.83 6.14
N ALA A 326 15.35 12.23 6.66
CA ALA A 326 15.69 12.02 8.07
C ALA A 326 14.72 12.71 9.02
N THR A 327 14.24 13.91 8.69
CA THR A 327 13.26 14.64 9.50
C THR A 327 11.93 13.89 9.54
N VAL A 328 11.38 13.57 8.37
CA VAL A 328 10.06 12.92 8.28
C VAL A 328 10.09 11.53 8.93
N VAL A 329 11.15 10.75 8.71
CA VAL A 329 11.31 9.42 9.31
C VAL A 329 11.37 9.50 10.84
N LYS A 330 12.18 10.41 11.41
CA LYS A 330 12.30 10.59 12.87
C LYS A 330 10.98 11.02 13.49
N ASP A 331 10.27 11.95 12.87
CA ASP A 331 8.99 12.46 13.39
C ASP A 331 7.90 11.38 13.35
N MET A 332 7.83 10.58 12.27
CA MET A 332 6.87 9.47 12.18
C MET A 332 7.21 8.34 13.16
N LEU A 333 8.50 8.03 13.35
CA LEU A 333 8.91 7.03 14.35
C LEU A 333 8.57 7.51 15.77
N THR A 334 8.74 8.82 16.04
CA THR A 334 8.34 9.44 17.30
C THR A 334 6.83 9.31 17.51
N ALA A 335 6.00 9.58 16.51
CA ALA A 335 4.55 9.41 16.62
C ALA A 335 4.14 7.95 16.93
N VAL A 336 4.81 6.97 16.32
CA VAL A 336 4.59 5.54 16.61
C VAL A 336 4.96 5.23 18.05
N ARG A 337 6.12 5.70 18.52
CA ARG A 337 6.59 5.55 19.90
C ARG A 337 5.61 6.17 20.89
N ASP A 338 5.15 7.40 20.65
CA ASP A 338 4.24 8.12 21.54
C ASP A 338 2.90 7.40 21.70
N CYS A 339 2.38 6.81 20.61
CA CYS A 339 1.17 6.00 20.67
C CYS A 339 1.36 4.70 21.47
N LEU A 340 2.54 4.08 21.40
CA LEU A 340 2.89 2.92 22.21
C LEU A 340 3.02 3.29 23.69
N ASP A 341 3.70 4.39 24.02
CA ASP A 341 3.80 4.90 25.40
C ASP A 341 2.42 5.20 26.00
N ALA A 342 1.50 5.75 25.19
CA ALA A 342 0.11 5.97 25.58
C ALA A 342 -0.74 4.69 25.62
N GLY A 343 -0.22 3.54 25.19
CA GLY A 343 -0.95 2.27 25.09
C GLY A 343 -2.13 2.30 24.10
N LYS A 344 -2.15 3.27 23.18
CA LYS A 344 -3.29 3.50 22.29
C LYS A 344 -2.86 3.89 20.87
N ILE A 345 -3.25 3.07 19.90
CA ILE A 345 -3.29 3.44 18.48
C ILE A 345 -4.75 3.40 18.04
N PRO A 346 -5.44 4.55 17.94
CA PRO A 346 -6.80 4.55 17.41
C PRO A 346 -6.79 4.15 15.94
N SER A 347 -7.76 3.34 15.50
CA SER A 347 -7.97 3.10 14.08
C SER A 347 -8.33 4.41 13.40
N TYR A 348 -7.76 4.64 12.22
CA TYR A 348 -8.05 5.83 11.43
C TYR A 348 -9.56 5.95 11.18
N TRP A 349 -10.22 4.91 10.68
CA TRP A 349 -11.66 4.96 10.32
C TRP A 349 -12.62 4.96 11.50
N ASN A 350 -12.17 4.51 12.68
CA ASN A 350 -12.96 4.51 13.90
C ASN A 350 -12.09 4.68 15.14
N SER A 351 -12.10 5.88 15.73
CA SER A 351 -11.26 6.23 16.88
C SER A 351 -11.57 5.45 18.16
N GLY A 352 -12.75 4.81 18.23
CA GLY A 352 -13.12 3.90 19.32
C GLY A 352 -12.41 2.54 19.27
N ASN A 353 -11.84 2.16 18.12
CA ASN A 353 -11.08 0.92 17.98
C ASN A 353 -9.60 1.15 18.31
N ASN A 354 -9.10 0.61 19.43
CA ASN A 354 -7.67 0.61 19.75
C ASN A 354 -6.97 -0.60 19.09
N LEU A 355 -6.15 -0.35 18.06
CA LEU A 355 -5.46 -1.40 17.29
C LEU A 355 -4.45 -2.21 18.11
N ILE A 356 -3.94 -1.64 19.21
CA ILE A 356 -3.02 -2.30 20.14
C ILE A 356 -3.69 -2.64 21.47
N GLY A 357 -5.03 -2.65 21.53
CA GLY A 357 -5.77 -2.97 22.76
C GLY A 357 -5.50 -4.38 23.32
N GLY A 358 -4.97 -5.29 22.49
CA GLY A 358 -4.54 -6.62 22.92
C GLY A 358 -3.09 -6.70 23.43
N PHE A 359 -2.33 -5.61 23.42
CA PHE A 359 -0.97 -5.59 23.99
C PHE A 359 -1.04 -5.38 25.49
N SER A 360 -0.20 -6.09 26.25
CA SER A 360 0.04 -5.75 27.65
C SER A 360 0.76 -4.41 27.78
N GLU A 361 0.57 -3.74 28.91
CA GLU A 361 1.28 -2.50 29.24
C GLU A 361 2.81 -2.67 29.14
N ARG A 362 3.32 -3.82 29.58
CA ARG A 362 4.75 -4.16 29.47
C ARG A 362 5.21 -4.24 28.02
N GLN A 363 4.47 -4.93 27.14
CA GLN A 363 4.82 -4.99 25.72
C GLN A 363 4.86 -3.61 25.08
N ASN A 364 3.89 -2.75 25.39
CA ASN A 364 3.86 -1.38 24.90
C ASN A 364 5.11 -0.59 25.34
N LYS A 365 5.43 -0.61 26.64
CA LYS A 365 6.61 0.08 27.20
C LYS A 365 7.93 -0.47 26.66
N ASP A 366 8.07 -1.79 26.54
CA ASP A 366 9.29 -2.43 26.03
C ASP A 366 9.57 -2.01 24.58
N ILE A 367 8.54 -2.00 23.72
CA ILE A 367 8.69 -1.54 22.33
C ILE A 367 8.99 -0.04 22.31
N ALA A 368 8.26 0.78 23.07
CA ALA A 368 8.47 2.23 23.09
C ALA A 368 9.86 2.64 23.61
N ALA A 369 10.39 1.97 24.64
CA ALA A 369 11.73 2.17 25.15
C ALA A 369 12.80 1.80 24.11
N LYS A 370 12.59 0.70 23.37
CA LYS A 370 13.45 0.29 22.26
C LYS A 370 13.48 1.36 21.15
N LEU A 371 12.30 1.85 20.74
CA LEU A 371 12.21 2.91 19.73
C LEU A 371 12.83 4.23 20.21
N SER A 372 12.65 4.58 21.49
CA SER A 372 13.27 5.77 22.09
C SER A 372 14.80 5.70 22.06
N SER A 373 15.37 4.53 22.36
CA SER A 373 16.82 4.32 22.31
C SER A 373 17.37 4.50 20.89
N ILE A 374 16.63 4.03 19.88
CA ILE A 374 17.00 4.19 18.46
C ILE A 374 16.87 5.67 18.03
N LEU A 375 15.80 6.35 18.43
CA LEU A 375 15.61 7.78 18.15
C LEU A 375 16.74 8.64 18.74
N VAL A 376 17.23 8.30 19.94
CA VAL A 376 18.41 8.96 20.53
C VAL A 376 19.64 8.79 19.64
N ILE A 377 19.90 7.58 19.14
CA ILE A 377 21.01 7.32 18.20
C ILE A 377 20.81 8.14 16.91
N TRP A 378 19.63 8.09 16.31
CA TRP A 378 19.32 8.79 15.05
C TRP A 378 19.39 10.32 15.17
N THR A 379 19.26 10.85 16.38
CA THR A 379 19.27 12.29 16.63
C THR A 379 20.65 12.79 17.04
N THR A 380 21.36 12.05 17.90
CA THR A 380 22.60 12.52 18.53
C THR A 380 23.88 11.93 17.95
N SER A 381 23.80 10.79 17.25
CA SER A 381 24.99 10.16 16.68
C SER A 381 25.50 10.92 15.46
N MET A 382 26.81 11.17 15.45
CA MET A 382 27.56 11.61 14.27
C MET A 382 28.26 10.47 13.54
N ASP A 383 28.29 9.29 14.16
CA ASP A 383 28.77 8.06 13.55
C ASP A 383 27.68 7.49 12.63
N ARG A 384 27.97 7.51 11.31
CA ARG A 384 27.10 7.00 10.26
C ARG A 384 26.87 5.50 10.39
N GLU A 385 27.92 4.74 10.72
CA GLU A 385 27.84 3.28 10.84
C GLU A 385 26.97 2.89 12.04
N ARG A 386 27.09 3.63 13.15
CA ARG A 386 26.21 3.45 14.31
C ARG A 386 24.73 3.67 13.95
N ILE A 387 24.41 4.65 13.10
CA ILE A 387 23.04 4.85 12.60
C ILE A 387 22.63 3.68 11.71
N MET A 388 23.46 3.27 10.75
CA MET A 388 23.15 2.19 9.81
C MET A 388 22.88 0.85 10.52
N LYS A 389 23.69 0.48 11.54
CA LYS A 389 23.51 -0.76 12.32
C LYS A 389 22.18 -0.87 13.05
N THR A 390 21.46 0.23 13.24
CA THR A 390 20.12 0.19 13.83
C THR A 390 19.06 -0.37 12.88
N ILE A 391 19.32 -0.44 11.57
CA ILE A 391 18.29 -0.77 10.56
C ILE A 391 18.79 -1.69 9.43
N LEU A 392 20.09 -1.71 9.16
CA LEU A 392 20.73 -2.55 8.15
C LEU A 392 21.49 -3.71 8.81
N THR A 393 21.53 -4.83 8.11
CA THR A 393 22.42 -5.96 8.43
C THR A 393 23.88 -5.63 8.11
N ASP A 394 24.82 -6.36 8.69
CA ASP A 394 26.26 -6.16 8.40
C ASP A 394 26.57 -6.36 6.90
N ALA A 395 25.93 -7.33 6.25
CA ALA A 395 26.05 -7.55 4.80
C ALA A 395 25.56 -6.35 3.97
N GLU A 396 24.43 -5.74 4.33
CA GLU A 396 23.92 -4.53 3.65
C GLU A 396 24.85 -3.32 3.88
N ILE A 397 25.46 -3.22 5.06
CA ILE A 397 26.44 -2.16 5.37
C ILE A 397 27.72 -2.35 4.55
N GLU A 398 28.22 -3.59 4.46
CA GLU A 398 29.36 -3.94 3.61
C GLU A 398 29.08 -3.61 2.13
N GLU A 399 27.90 -3.98 1.62
CA GLU A 399 27.47 -3.66 0.26
C GLU A 399 27.42 -2.14 0.02
N LEU A 400 26.86 -1.38 0.97
CA LEU A 400 26.82 0.08 0.87
C LEU A 400 28.24 0.66 0.81
N ASN A 401 29.13 0.22 1.71
CA ASN A 401 30.50 0.71 1.79
C ASN A 401 31.31 0.34 0.54
N PHE A 402 31.11 -0.85 -0.02
CA PHE A 402 31.72 -1.27 -1.28
C PHE A 402 31.27 -0.39 -2.44
N ASN A 403 29.98 -0.13 -2.56
CA ASN A 403 29.43 0.72 -3.62
C ASN A 403 29.91 2.19 -3.52
N ILE A 404 30.05 2.73 -2.31
CA ILE A 404 30.61 4.07 -2.08
C ILE A 404 32.08 4.11 -2.52
N ARG A 405 32.88 3.10 -2.17
CA ARG A 405 34.30 3.01 -2.59
C ARG A 405 34.44 2.81 -4.10
N GLY A 406 33.59 1.98 -4.71
CA GLY A 406 33.55 1.76 -6.16
C GLY A 406 33.20 3.03 -6.93
N MET A 407 32.21 3.80 -6.47
CA MET A 407 31.87 5.09 -7.06
C MET A 407 32.95 6.16 -6.83
N ALA A 408 33.58 6.20 -5.66
CA ALA A 408 34.72 7.09 -5.42
C ALA A 408 35.90 6.77 -6.34
N ASN A 409 36.19 5.49 -6.56
CA ASN A 409 37.25 5.04 -7.48
C ASN A 409 36.90 5.33 -8.95
N LEU A 410 35.63 5.19 -9.35
CA LEU A 410 35.16 5.59 -10.68
C LEU A 410 35.17 7.11 -10.88
N CYS A 411 34.85 7.90 -9.85
CA CYS A 411 34.99 9.36 -9.88
C CYS A 411 36.45 9.80 -9.95
N LEU A 412 37.37 9.13 -9.24
CA LEU A 412 38.81 9.37 -9.33
C LEU A 412 39.39 8.95 -10.69
N ALA A 413 38.91 7.83 -11.25
CA ALA A 413 39.25 7.40 -12.62
C ALA A 413 38.69 8.37 -13.66
N ARG A 414 37.48 8.92 -13.45
CA ARG A 414 36.86 9.95 -14.28
C ARG A 414 37.55 11.30 -14.15
N SER A 415 38.09 11.69 -13.00
CA SER A 415 38.92 12.90 -12.91
C SER A 415 40.25 12.76 -13.65
N ASN A 416 40.78 11.54 -13.79
CA ASN A 416 41.94 11.26 -14.64
C ASN A 416 41.58 11.21 -16.14
N THR A 417 40.34 10.85 -16.50
CA THR A 417 39.87 10.84 -17.90
C THR A 417 39.17 12.13 -18.33
N ALA A 418 38.76 13.02 -17.42
CA ALA A 418 38.16 14.32 -17.72
C ALA A 418 39.18 15.38 -18.24
N GLN A 419 40.45 15.01 -18.42
CA GLN A 419 41.36 15.71 -19.33
C GLN A 419 41.12 15.37 -20.82
N GLN A 420 40.23 14.42 -21.14
CA GLN A 420 39.83 14.09 -22.51
C GLN A 420 38.33 13.75 -22.60
N GLY A 421 37.56 14.64 -23.21
CA GLY A 421 36.29 14.30 -23.86
C GLY A 421 35.02 14.61 -23.07
N ARG A 422 34.29 15.63 -23.53
CA ARG A 422 32.98 16.08 -23.05
C ARG A 422 31.90 15.35 -23.84
N LEU A 423 30.99 14.61 -23.18
CA LEU A 423 29.74 14.13 -23.77
C LEU A 423 28.58 14.36 -22.79
N THR A 424 27.54 15.02 -23.30
CA THR A 424 26.28 15.35 -22.63
C THR A 424 25.31 14.18 -22.71
N TYR A 425 24.48 14.00 -21.68
CA TYR A 425 23.34 13.06 -21.70
C TYR A 425 22.08 13.82 -21.29
N ASP A 426 21.07 13.76 -22.16
CA ASP A 426 19.73 14.29 -21.93
C ASP A 426 18.96 13.38 -20.97
N SER A 427 18.13 14.02 -20.15
CA SER A 427 17.24 13.43 -19.15
C SER A 427 15.82 13.38 -19.68
N ASP A 428 15.17 12.22 -19.68
CA ASP A 428 13.71 12.09 -19.69
C ASP A 428 13.32 10.75 -19.06
N ASP A 429 12.72 10.80 -17.86
CA ASP A 429 12.02 9.68 -17.22
C ASP A 429 10.69 10.20 -16.66
N ASP A 430 9.62 10.01 -17.43
CA ASP A 430 8.23 10.18 -17.01
C ASP A 430 7.50 8.85 -17.25
N TYR A 431 7.02 8.21 -16.18
CA TYR A 431 6.20 7.00 -16.26
C TYR A 431 5.01 7.10 -15.30
N SER A 432 3.99 7.81 -15.75
CA SER A 432 2.60 7.51 -15.40
C SER A 432 2.14 6.23 -16.12
N THR A 433 1.84 5.17 -15.37
CA THR A 433 1.23 3.95 -15.90
C THR A 433 -0.28 4.13 -16.09
N PRO A 434 -0.85 3.92 -17.29
CA PRO A 434 -2.30 3.83 -17.47
C PRO A 434 -2.81 2.43 -17.09
N TYR A 435 -3.94 2.42 -16.40
CA TYR A 435 -4.79 1.23 -16.25
C TYR A 435 -5.35 0.85 -17.63
N LEU A 436 -5.17 -0.41 -18.03
CA LEU A 436 -5.87 -1.00 -19.17
C LEU A 436 -6.90 -1.99 -18.63
N GLU A 437 -8.16 -1.59 -18.73
CA GLU A 437 -9.33 -2.45 -18.55
C GLU A 437 -9.35 -3.54 -19.63
N THR A 438 -9.57 -4.78 -19.20
CA THR A 438 -9.90 -5.89 -20.08
C THR A 438 -11.37 -5.79 -20.48
N THR A 439 -11.64 -5.54 -21.77
CA THR A 439 -12.95 -5.83 -22.38
C THR A 439 -12.79 -6.80 -23.55
N ASN A 440 -13.59 -7.87 -23.51
CA ASN A 440 -13.62 -8.93 -24.50
C ASN A 440 -14.17 -8.46 -25.87
N SER A 441 -13.52 -9.02 -26.90
CA SER A 441 -13.99 -9.43 -28.24
C SER A 441 -14.79 -8.48 -29.16
N GLU A 442 -14.20 -8.32 -30.35
CA GLU A 442 -14.86 -8.14 -31.67
C GLU A 442 -15.50 -6.79 -31.98
N THR A 443 -14.72 -5.89 -32.58
CA THR A 443 -14.97 -5.19 -33.88
C THR A 443 -14.19 -3.86 -33.95
N ASN A 444 -13.21 -3.76 -34.86
CA ASN A 444 -13.04 -2.67 -35.84
C ASN A 444 -11.59 -2.50 -36.30
N THR A 445 -11.32 -3.11 -37.45
CA THR A 445 -10.07 -3.11 -38.23
C THR A 445 -9.86 -1.83 -39.05
N TYR A 446 -10.40 -0.68 -38.65
CA TYR A 446 -10.24 0.57 -39.40
C TYR A 446 -9.98 1.76 -38.47
N ARG A 447 -8.72 1.92 -38.03
CA ARG A 447 -8.25 3.20 -37.45
C ARG A 447 -6.73 3.43 -37.42
N ASN A 448 -5.90 2.57 -38.02
CA ASN A 448 -4.44 2.70 -38.02
C ASN A 448 -3.84 3.28 -39.33
N ALA A 449 -4.55 4.19 -40.00
CA ALA A 449 -4.07 4.81 -41.24
C ALA A 449 -3.92 6.35 -41.18
N ALA A 450 -3.91 6.98 -39.99
CA ALA A 450 -3.90 8.46 -39.90
C ALA A 450 -2.90 9.05 -38.88
N ILE A 451 -1.86 8.33 -38.46
CA ILE A 451 -0.85 8.86 -37.51
C ILE A 451 0.58 8.89 -38.09
N ILE A 452 0.77 8.47 -39.34
CA ILE A 452 2.07 8.58 -40.04
C ILE A 452 1.92 9.52 -41.24
N ALA A 453 1.61 10.79 -40.98
CA ALA A 453 1.80 11.93 -41.87
C ALA A 453 1.37 13.21 -41.12
N GLY A 454 2.32 13.94 -40.53
CA GLY A 454 1.95 15.20 -39.87
C GLY A 454 2.97 15.85 -38.93
N VAL A 455 4.23 15.40 -38.89
CA VAL A 455 5.30 16.14 -38.19
C VAL A 455 6.47 16.35 -39.13
N THR A 456 6.24 17.15 -40.17
CA THR A 456 7.28 17.85 -40.92
C THR A 456 6.60 18.88 -41.82
N GLY A 457 6.64 20.17 -41.45
CA GLY A 457 6.28 21.26 -42.37
C GLY A 457 5.77 22.55 -41.72
N ALA A 458 6.65 23.56 -41.70
CA ALA A 458 6.39 25.02 -41.66
C ALA A 458 5.80 25.59 -40.35
N ILE A 459 6.46 26.47 -39.57
CA ILE A 459 7.15 27.73 -39.91
C ILE A 459 6.48 28.46 -41.08
N ALA A 460 5.40 29.20 -40.79
CA ALA A 460 5.11 30.53 -41.35
C ALA A 460 3.70 30.99 -40.93
N ALA A 461 3.55 32.31 -40.82
CA ALA A 461 2.29 33.06 -40.69
C ALA A 461 1.66 33.15 -39.28
N GLY A 462 2.41 33.74 -38.34
CA GLY A 462 1.80 34.73 -37.45
C GLY A 462 1.79 36.07 -38.17
N LEU A 463 0.61 36.55 -38.58
CA LEU A 463 0.24 37.97 -38.66
C LEU A 463 -1.16 38.10 -39.29
N TYR A 464 -1.92 39.09 -38.83
CA TYR A 464 -3.18 39.63 -39.38
C TYR A 464 -4.51 38.91 -39.05
N LEU A 465 -5.17 39.46 -38.01
CA LEU A 465 -6.50 40.12 -38.05
C LEU A 465 -7.52 39.61 -37.03
N PHE A 466 -7.48 40.24 -35.86
CA PHE A 466 -8.71 40.67 -35.21
C PHE A 466 -9.41 41.69 -36.12
N THR A 467 -10.63 41.38 -36.53
CA THR A 467 -11.80 42.28 -36.60
C THR A 467 -12.88 41.58 -37.43
N ARG A 468 -14.06 41.33 -36.83
CA ARG A 468 -15.30 41.98 -37.27
C ARG A 468 -16.49 41.67 -36.34
N PRO A 469 -17.48 42.57 -36.32
CA PRO A 469 -18.57 42.61 -35.35
C PRO A 469 -19.84 41.92 -35.86
N SER A 470 -20.81 41.86 -34.93
CA SER A 470 -22.24 41.65 -35.11
C SER A 470 -22.85 42.15 -36.43
N ASN A 471 -23.71 41.34 -37.05
CA ASN A 471 -25.11 41.74 -37.28
C ASN A 471 -26.02 40.61 -37.77
N ASN A 472 -27.23 40.64 -37.21
CA ASN A 472 -28.47 40.04 -37.70
C ASN A 472 -28.74 40.35 -39.19
N ARG A 473 -29.33 39.40 -39.92
CA ARG A 473 -30.69 39.51 -40.52
C ARG A 473 -31.06 38.26 -41.32
N ASN A 474 -32.28 37.80 -41.06
CA ASN A 474 -33.24 37.05 -41.88
C ASN A 474 -32.85 36.71 -43.33
N ASN A 475 -32.88 35.43 -43.69
CA ASN A 475 -34.01 34.74 -44.33
C ASN A 475 -33.77 33.24 -44.36
#